data_AF-A0A2V4VD11-F1
#
_entry.id   AF-A0A2V4VD11-F1
#
_cell.length_a   1.000
_cell.length_b   1.000
_cell.length_c   1.000
_cell.angle_alpha   90.00
_cell.angle_beta   90.00
_cell.angle_gamma   90.00
#
_symmetry.space_group_name_H-M   'P 1'
#
loop_
_entity.id
_entity.type
_entity.pdbx_description
1 polymer ?
#
loop_
_entity_poly.entity_id
_entity_poly.type
_entity_poly.pdbx_seq_one_letter_code
_entity_poly.pdbx_strand_id
1 'polypeptide(L)'
;MIKCVELGTGNLIGEVESIPNGNFEHIYNDFTYRFRHMIVGEVAFFTKNRYNVTIENNFSYHSPKEGQPQKYEQIRNAAKELAYMLEESVPYSREKSLAMTNLEQAVFWANAGIARNE
;
A
#
# COMPACT_ATOMS: atom_id res chain seq x y z
N MET A 1 -16.26 -25.51 -8.82
CA MET A 1 -15.47 -24.28 -8.59
C MET A 1 -14.47 -24.16 -9.71
N ILE A 2 -14.35 -23.00 -10.35
CA ILE A 2 -13.39 -22.79 -11.44
C ILE A 2 -12.09 -22.28 -10.83
N LYS A 3 -10.98 -22.96 -11.10
CA LYS A 3 -9.64 -22.56 -10.67
C LYS A 3 -9.11 -21.44 -11.57
N CYS A 4 -8.76 -20.31 -10.98
CA CYS A 4 -8.08 -19.23 -11.66
C CYS A 4 -6.57 -19.49 -11.61
N VAL A 5 -5.94 -19.61 -12.77
CA VAL A 5 -4.49 -19.84 -12.86
C VAL A 5 -3.80 -18.74 -13.68
N GLU A 6 -2.60 -18.39 -13.26
CA GLU A 6 -1.74 -17.49 -14.03
C GLU A 6 -1.23 -18.20 -15.30
N LEU A 7 -1.49 -17.58 -16.45
CA LEU A 7 -1.01 -18.04 -17.73
C LEU A 7 0.52 -17.89 -17.79
N GLY A 8 1.20 -18.99 -18.11
CA GLY A 8 2.66 -19.07 -18.23
C GLY A 8 3.34 -19.75 -17.06
N THR A 9 2.87 -19.52 -15.82
CA THR A 9 3.43 -20.16 -14.61
C THR A 9 2.58 -21.33 -14.12
N GLY A 10 1.27 -21.31 -14.37
CA GLY A 10 0.32 -22.29 -13.83
C GLY A 10 0.00 -22.10 -12.35
N ASN A 11 0.46 -21.02 -11.72
CA ASN A 11 0.19 -20.74 -10.32
C ASN A 11 -1.32 -20.56 -10.08
N LEU A 12 -1.84 -21.20 -9.03
CA LEU A 12 -3.20 -20.95 -8.56
C LEU A 12 -3.25 -19.55 -7.96
N ILE A 13 -4.13 -18.70 -8.50
CA ILE A 13 -4.32 -17.32 -8.05
C ILE A 13 -5.68 -17.10 -7.39
N GLY A 14 -6.58 -18.09 -7.43
CA GLY A 14 -7.88 -18.04 -6.77
C GLY A 14 -8.84 -19.11 -7.29
N GLU A 15 -10.05 -19.12 -6.75
CA GLU A 15 -11.15 -19.94 -7.22
C GLU A 15 -12.43 -19.10 -7.27
N VAL A 16 -13.25 -19.30 -8.29
CA VAL A 16 -14.52 -18.58 -8.48
C VAL A 16 -15.64 -19.56 -8.79
N GLU A 17 -16.87 -19.21 -8.42
CA GLU A 17 -18.06 -20.01 -8.75
C GLU A 17 -18.40 -19.95 -10.24
N SER A 18 -18.21 -18.79 -10.86
CA SER A 18 -18.45 -18.54 -12.28
C SER A 18 -17.56 -17.42 -12.80
N ILE A 19 -17.34 -17.36 -14.12
CA ILE A 19 -16.66 -16.24 -14.77
C ILE A 19 -17.71 -15.37 -15.47
N PRO A 20 -17.89 -14.10 -15.06
CA PRO A 20 -18.81 -13.19 -15.71
C PRO A 20 -18.44 -12.96 -17.19
N ASN A 21 -19.44 -12.70 -18.02
CA ASN A 21 -19.23 -12.23 -19.39
C ASN A 21 -18.59 -10.82 -19.35
N GLY A 22 -17.44 -10.64 -20.00
CA GLY A 22 -16.76 -9.35 -20.13
C GLY A 22 -15.33 -9.32 -19.56
N ASN A 23 -14.86 -8.11 -19.21
CA ASN A 23 -13.54 -7.89 -18.64
C ASN A 23 -13.50 -8.32 -17.16
N PHE A 24 -13.41 -9.63 -16.92
CA PHE A 24 -13.23 -10.15 -15.57
C PHE A 24 -11.78 -9.93 -15.12
N GLU A 25 -11.61 -9.20 -14.01
CA GLU A 25 -10.34 -9.00 -13.33
C GLU A 25 -10.38 -9.59 -11.93
N HIS A 26 -9.26 -10.18 -11.54
CA HIS A 26 -9.06 -10.85 -10.26
C HIS A 26 -7.84 -10.25 -9.58
N ILE A 27 -7.88 -10.05 -8.26
CA ILE A 27 -6.73 -9.55 -7.50
C ILE A 27 -6.10 -10.70 -6.72
N TYR A 28 -4.77 -10.84 -6.85
CA TYR A 28 -3.98 -11.80 -6.10
C TYR A 28 -2.61 -11.21 -5.78
N ASN A 29 -2.21 -11.24 -4.50
CA ASN A 29 -0.96 -10.66 -4.00
C ASN A 29 -0.74 -9.22 -4.52
N ASP A 30 -1.76 -8.37 -4.34
CA ASP A 30 -1.83 -6.97 -4.77
C ASP A 30 -1.78 -6.72 -6.29
N PHE A 31 -1.54 -7.73 -7.13
CA PHE A 31 -1.59 -7.58 -8.58
C PHE A 31 -2.98 -7.89 -9.11
N THR A 32 -3.38 -7.14 -10.14
CA THR A 32 -4.57 -7.48 -10.93
C THR A 32 -4.21 -8.50 -12.01
N TYR A 33 -5.15 -9.38 -12.30
CA TYR A 33 -5.05 -10.46 -13.26
C TYR A 33 -6.27 -10.38 -14.16
N ARG A 34 -6.08 -10.32 -15.48
CA ARG A 34 -7.18 -10.24 -16.44
C ARG A 34 -7.44 -11.59 -17.08
N PHE A 35 -8.71 -11.98 -17.10
CA PHE A 35 -9.16 -13.18 -17.79
C PHE A 35 -8.97 -13.07 -19.32
N ARG A 36 -8.47 -14.14 -19.96
CA ARG A 36 -8.15 -14.15 -21.40
C ARG A 36 -9.15 -14.93 -22.28
N HIS A 37 -10.37 -15.19 -21.81
CA HIS A 37 -11.38 -15.97 -22.54
C HIS A 37 -10.96 -17.41 -22.87
N MET A 38 -10.06 -18.00 -22.08
CA MET A 38 -9.64 -19.38 -22.21
C MET A 38 -10.01 -20.15 -20.94
N ILE A 39 -10.92 -21.12 -21.08
CA ILE A 39 -11.32 -22.07 -20.03
C ILE A 39 -11.09 -23.47 -20.58
N VAL A 40 -10.44 -24.33 -19.80
CA VAL A 40 -10.23 -25.74 -20.11
C VAL A 40 -10.72 -26.56 -18.92
N GLY A 41 -11.85 -27.23 -19.08
CA GLY A 41 -12.53 -27.91 -17.97
C GLY A 41 -12.89 -26.91 -16.86
N GLU A 42 -12.43 -27.16 -15.65
CA GLU A 42 -12.64 -26.30 -14.47
C GLU A 42 -11.48 -25.32 -14.23
N VAL A 43 -10.65 -25.05 -15.25
CA VAL A 43 -9.49 -24.14 -15.13
C VAL A 43 -9.63 -22.96 -16.07
N ALA A 44 -9.49 -21.76 -15.52
CA ALA A 44 -9.52 -20.50 -16.25
C ALA A 44 -8.18 -19.78 -16.18
N PHE A 45 -7.73 -19.27 -17.32
CA PHE A 45 -6.39 -18.69 -17.46
C PHE A 45 -6.43 -17.17 -17.45
N PHE A 46 -5.56 -16.58 -16.64
CA PHE A 46 -5.44 -15.14 -16.43
C PHE A 46 -4.05 -14.65 -16.77
N THR A 47 -3.95 -13.44 -17.31
CA THR A 47 -2.67 -12.75 -17.48
C THR A 47 -2.48 -11.75 -16.35
N LYS A 48 -1.31 -11.78 -15.71
CA LYS A 48 -0.91 -10.75 -14.74
C LYS A 48 -0.82 -9.38 -15.40
N ASN A 49 -1.47 -8.39 -14.85
CA ASN A 49 -1.32 -6.99 -15.25
C ASN A 49 -0.18 -6.32 -14.44
N ARG A 50 0.36 -5.23 -14.99
CA ARG A 50 1.35 -4.40 -14.26
C ARG A 50 0.75 -3.71 -13.03
N TYR A 51 -0.54 -3.38 -13.09
CA TYR A 51 -1.23 -2.64 -12.04
C TYR A 51 -1.20 -3.41 -10.71
N ASN A 52 -0.66 -2.75 -9.68
CA ASN A 52 -0.56 -3.27 -8.33
C ASN A 52 -1.25 -2.29 -7.36
N VAL A 53 -2.29 -2.76 -6.66
CA VAL A 53 -3.17 -1.92 -5.85
C VAL A 53 -2.39 -1.14 -4.79
N THR A 54 -1.47 -1.80 -4.10
CA THR A 54 -0.66 -1.19 -3.03
C THR A 54 0.31 -0.14 -3.57
N ILE A 55 0.98 -0.41 -4.68
CA ILE A 55 1.88 0.57 -5.33
C ILE A 55 1.06 1.78 -5.78
N GLU A 56 -0.03 1.57 -6.50
CA GLU A 56 -0.84 2.65 -7.03
C GLU A 56 -1.43 3.50 -5.89
N ASN A 57 -1.85 2.88 -4.78
CA ASN A 57 -2.25 3.62 -3.58
C ASN A 57 -1.07 4.42 -2.98
N ASN A 58 0.09 3.80 -2.78
CA ASN A 58 1.23 4.44 -2.10
C ASN A 58 1.84 5.61 -2.89
N PHE A 59 1.76 5.57 -4.22
CA PHE A 59 2.36 6.55 -5.13
C PHE A 59 1.33 7.50 -5.76
N SER A 60 0.07 7.44 -5.33
CA SER A 60 -0.96 8.41 -5.71
C SER A 60 -0.96 9.64 -4.81
N TYR A 61 -1.51 10.73 -5.35
CA TYR A 61 -1.82 11.91 -4.56
C TYR A 61 -3.10 11.71 -3.76
N HIS A 62 -3.01 11.91 -2.44
CA HIS A 62 -4.14 11.82 -1.50
C HIS A 62 -4.48 13.20 -0.96
N SER A 63 -5.51 13.83 -1.53
CA SER A 63 -6.05 15.09 -0.98
C SER A 63 -6.53 14.87 0.46
N PRO A 64 -6.22 15.78 1.40
CA PRO A 64 -6.72 15.68 2.77
C PRO A 64 -8.24 15.64 2.84
N LYS A 65 -8.78 14.70 3.60
CA LYS A 65 -10.19 14.61 3.96
C LYS A 65 -10.48 15.40 5.23
N GLU A 66 -11.76 15.62 5.53
CA GLU A 66 -12.19 16.30 6.76
C GLU A 66 -11.58 15.62 8.00
N GLY A 67 -11.03 16.41 8.94
CA GLY A 67 -10.40 15.91 10.16
C GLY A 67 -8.95 15.43 10.02
N GLN A 68 -8.49 15.07 8.81
CA GLN A 68 -7.11 14.64 8.60
C GLN A 68 -6.06 15.74 8.87
N PRO A 69 -6.26 17.02 8.43
CA PRO A 69 -5.32 18.09 8.74
C PRO A 69 -5.02 18.24 10.24
N GLN A 70 -6.05 18.10 11.08
CA GLN A 70 -5.93 18.19 12.53
C GLN A 70 -5.09 17.04 13.10
N LYS A 71 -5.27 15.81 12.58
CA LYS A 71 -4.43 14.66 12.97
C LYS A 71 -2.97 14.87 12.57
N TYR A 72 -2.71 15.37 11.35
CA TYR A 72 -1.35 15.68 10.88
C TYR A 72 -0.68 16.74 11.76
N GLU A 73 -1.43 17.75 12.19
CA GLU A 73 -0.94 18.80 13.07
C GLU A 73 -0.61 18.27 14.46
N GLN A 74 -1.49 17.46 15.06
CA GLN A 74 -1.24 16.84 16.37
C GLN A 74 0.06 16.01 16.37
N ILE A 75 0.25 15.16 15.36
CA ILE A 75 1.46 14.33 15.23
C ILE A 75 2.70 15.20 15.06
N ARG A 76 2.65 16.20 14.17
CA ARG A 76 3.79 17.11 13.92
C ARG A 76 4.16 17.91 15.15
N ASN A 77 3.17 18.40 15.90
CA ASN A 77 3.41 19.16 17.13
C ASN A 77 4.05 18.28 18.21
N ALA A 78 3.53 17.07 18.44
CA ALA A 78 4.12 16.14 19.41
C ALA A 78 5.57 15.78 19.05
N ALA A 79 5.86 15.53 17.78
CA ALA A 79 7.21 15.25 17.32
C ALA A 79 8.13 16.48 17.45
N LYS A 80 7.63 17.69 17.20
CA LYS A 80 8.39 18.92 17.39
C LYS A 80 8.83 19.11 18.85
N GLU A 81 7.95 18.83 19.81
CA GLU A 81 8.31 18.87 21.23
C GLU A 81 9.41 17.85 21.57
N LEU A 82 9.30 16.61 21.05
CA LEU A 82 10.35 15.62 21.23
C LEU A 82 11.68 16.04 20.57
N ALA A 83 11.62 16.68 19.41
CA ALA A 83 12.81 17.19 18.74
C ALA A 83 13.52 18.23 19.61
N TYR A 84 12.81 19.18 20.23
CA TYR A 84 13.42 20.12 21.17
C TYR A 84 14.09 19.41 22.36
N MET A 85 13.41 18.42 22.95
CA MET A 85 14.00 17.62 24.05
C MET A 85 15.28 16.90 23.62
N LEU A 86 15.31 16.32 22.41
CA LEU A 86 16.50 15.68 21.85
C LEU A 86 17.62 16.69 21.58
N GLU A 87 17.27 17.88 21.11
CA GLU A 87 18.22 18.96 20.86
C GLU A 87 18.94 19.38 22.14
N GLU A 88 18.19 19.57 23.21
CA GLU A 88 18.71 20.02 24.51
C GLU A 88 19.44 18.93 25.29
N SER A 89 18.95 17.69 25.22
CA SER A 89 19.41 16.60 26.10
C SER A 89 20.53 15.76 25.51
N VAL A 90 20.65 15.69 24.17
CA VAL A 90 21.62 14.81 23.50
C VAL A 90 22.84 15.62 23.05
N PRO A 91 24.07 15.25 23.45
CA PRO A 91 25.29 15.89 22.95
C PRO A 91 25.41 15.82 21.44
N TYR A 92 26.14 16.77 20.85
CA TYR A 92 26.45 16.74 19.41
C TYR A 92 27.16 15.44 19.04
N SER A 93 26.48 14.60 18.28
CA SER A 93 26.87 13.21 18.04
C SER A 93 26.12 12.64 16.83
N ARG A 94 26.59 11.51 16.31
CA ARG A 94 25.90 10.75 15.26
C ARG A 94 24.54 10.27 15.73
N GLU A 95 24.45 9.87 16.99
CA GLU A 95 23.24 9.37 17.63
C GLU A 95 22.15 10.43 17.65
N LYS A 96 22.50 11.69 17.96
CA LYS A 96 21.57 12.82 17.87
C LYS A 96 21.04 13.02 16.45
N SER A 97 21.93 13.03 15.45
CA SER A 97 21.52 13.16 14.04
C SER A 97 20.59 12.03 13.63
N LEU A 98 20.90 10.79 13.99
CA LEU A 98 20.05 9.63 13.70
C LEU A 98 18.70 9.70 14.43
N ALA A 99 18.67 10.15 15.68
CA ALA A 99 17.44 10.32 16.43
C ALA A 99 16.51 11.34 15.75
N MET A 100 17.05 12.48 15.32
CA MET A 100 16.29 13.50 14.58
C MET A 100 15.77 12.96 13.24
N THR A 101 16.63 12.31 12.43
CA THR A 101 16.21 11.73 11.14
C THR A 101 15.15 10.63 11.31
N ASN A 102 15.26 9.81 12.35
CA ASN A 102 14.25 8.78 12.64
C ASN A 102 12.93 9.37 13.12
N LEU A 103 12.97 10.46 13.90
CA LEU A 103 11.78 11.17 14.32
C LEU A 103 11.05 11.81 13.12
N GLU A 104 11.78 12.46 12.21
CA GLU A 104 11.22 13.00 10.97
C GLU A 104 10.59 11.89 10.10
N GLN A 105 11.26 10.76 9.95
CA GLN A 105 10.71 9.59 9.24
C GLN A 105 9.45 9.05 9.91
N ALA A 106 9.42 8.96 11.25
CA ALA A 106 8.25 8.51 11.98
C ALA A 106 7.03 9.40 11.70
N VAL A 107 7.22 10.73 11.71
CA VAL A 107 6.17 11.70 11.34
C VAL A 107 5.72 11.53 9.90
N PHE A 108 6.67 11.40 8.96
CA PHE A 108 6.37 11.20 7.55
C PHE A 108 5.49 9.96 7.34
N TRP A 109 5.89 8.82 7.92
CA TRP A 109 5.14 7.57 7.78
C TRP A 109 3.81 7.57 8.51
N ALA A 110 3.69 8.24 9.66
CA ALA A 110 2.42 8.39 10.36
C ALA A 110 1.41 9.20 9.53
N ASN A 111 1.83 10.33 8.97
CA ASN A 111 0.97 11.13 8.09
C ASN A 111 0.62 10.40 6.79
N ALA A 112 1.57 9.70 6.18
CA ALA A 112 1.32 8.88 5.01
C ALA A 112 0.32 7.74 5.31
N GLY A 113 0.41 7.13 6.50
CA GLY A 113 -0.53 6.12 6.96
C GLY A 113 -1.97 6.64 7.03
N ILE A 114 -2.17 7.84 7.58
CA ILE A 114 -3.49 8.50 7.58
C ILE A 114 -3.93 8.81 6.14
N ALA A 115 -3.08 9.45 5.34
CA ALA A 115 -3.44 9.87 3.99
C ALA A 115 -3.85 8.72 3.07
N ARG A 116 -3.23 7.54 3.23
CA ARG A 116 -3.44 6.37 2.36
C ARG A 116 -4.57 5.45 2.79
N ASN A 117 -5.06 5.57 4.03
CA ASN A 117 -5.97 4.59 4.63
C ASN A 117 -7.23 5.18 5.28
N GLU A 118 -7.33 6.51 5.40
CA GLU A 118 -8.54 7.21 5.87
C GLU A 118 -9.15 8.04 4.76
#